data_AF-A0A7Y0GA72-F1
#
_entry.id   AF-A0A7Y0GA72-F1
#
_cell.length_a   1.000
_cell.length_b   1.000
_cell.length_c   1.000
_cell.angle_alpha   90.00
_cell.angle_beta   90.00
_cell.angle_gamma   90.00
#
_symmetry.space_group_name_H-M   'P 1'
#
loop_
_entity.id
_entity.type
_entity.pdbx_description
1 polymer ?
#
loop_
_entity_poly.entity_id
_entity_poly.type
_entity_poly.pdbx_seq_one_letter_code
_entity_poly.pdbx_strand_id
1 'polypeptide(L)'
;MGAAAISDVRIAAAHDGDAELVVTLTFPNGGKSLVTLDEFAARSLMASANATHADQLIGLGWDRVRDALIASSNRFADAAE
;
A
#
# COMPACT_ATOMS: atom_id res chain seq x y z
N MET A 1 -20.76 -6.46 4.20
CA MET A 1 -20.18 -5.30 3.49
C MET A 1 -18.81 -5.71 3.00
N GLY A 2 -18.53 -5.64 1.70
CA GLY A 2 -17.18 -5.93 1.19
C GLY A 2 -16.17 -4.91 1.71
N ALA A 3 -14.95 -5.32 2.02
CA ALA A 3 -13.86 -4.37 2.26
C ALA A 3 -13.45 -3.72 0.93
N ALA A 4 -12.82 -2.54 0.99
CA ALA A 4 -12.24 -1.93 -0.21
C ALA A 4 -11.11 -2.81 -0.75
N ALA A 5 -10.92 -2.81 -2.07
CA ALA A 5 -9.87 -3.55 -2.75
C ALA A 5 -9.08 -2.66 -3.68
N ILE A 6 -7.81 -3.00 -3.90
CA ILE A 6 -6.94 -2.30 -4.84
C ILE A 6 -7.49 -2.49 -6.25
N SER A 7 -7.76 -1.39 -6.95
CA SER A 7 -8.25 -1.37 -8.34
C SER A 7 -7.23 -0.84 -9.35
N ASP A 8 -6.21 -0.13 -8.87
CA ASP A 8 -5.16 0.44 -9.71
C ASP A 8 -3.89 0.63 -8.88
N VAL A 9 -2.73 0.53 -9.54
CA VAL A 9 -1.41 0.64 -8.90
C VAL A 9 -0.48 1.42 -9.83
N ARG A 10 0.24 2.39 -9.28
CA ARG A 10 1.22 3.17 -10.05
C ARG A 10 2.42 3.57 -9.21
N ILE A 11 3.55 3.81 -9.87
CA ILE A 11 4.72 4.43 -9.26
C ILE A 11 4.62 5.94 -9.44
N ALA A 12 4.92 6.70 -8.39
CA ALA A 12 4.99 8.15 -8.39
C ALA A 12 6.33 8.61 -7.80
N ALA A 13 6.76 9.83 -8.14
CA ALA A 13 7.87 10.47 -7.47
C ALA A 13 7.35 11.18 -6.21
N ALA A 14 7.97 10.90 -5.06
CA ALA A 14 7.81 11.60 -3.81
C ALA A 14 8.39 13.01 -3.89
N HIS A 15 8.06 13.84 -2.90
CA HIS A 15 8.52 15.24 -2.84
C HIS A 15 10.05 15.37 -2.76
N ASP A 16 10.72 14.40 -2.14
CA ASP A 16 12.18 14.32 -1.98
C ASP A 16 12.88 13.61 -3.14
N GLY A 17 12.14 13.13 -4.15
CA GLY A 17 12.66 12.43 -5.32
C GLY A 17 12.70 10.91 -5.19
N ASP A 18 12.26 10.35 -4.06
CA ASP A 18 12.16 8.90 -3.90
C ASP A 18 10.96 8.32 -4.65
N ALA A 19 11.04 7.05 -5.02
CA ALA A 19 9.93 6.37 -5.67
C ALA A 19 8.91 5.88 -4.64
N GLU A 20 7.64 6.23 -4.83
CA GLU A 20 6.52 5.78 -4.01
C GLU A 20 5.55 4.92 -4.81
N LEU A 21 4.90 3.99 -4.12
CA LEU A 21 3.82 3.20 -4.70
C LEU A 21 2.48 3.83 -4.31
N VAL A 22 1.66 4.18 -5.30
CA VAL A 22 0.30 4.70 -5.07
C VAL A 22 -0.70 3.63 -5.49
N VAL A 23 -1.57 3.23 -4.57
CA VAL A 23 -2.68 2.31 -4.83
C VAL A 23 -4.00 3.06 -4.82
N THR A 24 -4.89 2.73 -5.75
CA THR A 24 -6.29 3.16 -5.69
C THR A 24 -7.13 2.07 -5.07
N LEU A 25 -7.80 2.36 -3.96
CA LEU A 25 -8.79 1.49 -3.34
C LEU A 25 -10.18 1.82 -3.90
N THR A 26 -10.91 0.81 -4.35
CA THR A 26 -12.32 0.92 -4.70
C THR A 26 -13.17 0.23 -3.63
N PHE A 27 -14.14 0.96 -3.08
CA PHE A 27 -15.10 0.49 -2.08
C PHE A 27 -16.33 -0.13 -2.75
N PRO A 28 -17.10 -0.99 -2.07
CA PRO A 28 -18.30 -1.60 -2.68
C PRO A 28 -19.37 -0.59 -3.11
N ASN A 29 -19.38 0.60 -2.52
CA ASN A 29 -20.28 1.69 -2.91
C ASN A 29 -19.76 2.49 -4.13
N GLY A 30 -18.68 2.04 -4.78
CA GLY A 30 -18.04 2.72 -5.90
C GLY A 30 -17.13 3.88 -5.52
N GLY A 31 -17.05 4.23 -4.22
CA GLY A 31 -16.10 5.22 -3.73
C GLY A 31 -14.66 4.80 -4.01
N LYS A 32 -13.78 5.79 -4.17
CA LYS A 32 -12.35 5.56 -4.40
C LYS A 32 -11.48 6.36 -3.45
N SER A 33 -10.35 5.80 -3.05
CA SER A 33 -9.33 6.50 -2.27
C SER A 33 -7.94 6.17 -2.79
N LEU A 34 -7.07 7.16 -2.81
CA LEU A 34 -5.65 6.98 -3.11
C LEU A 34 -4.89 6.80 -1.81
N VAL A 35 -4.01 5.80 -1.77
CA VAL A 35 -3.11 5.57 -0.65
C VAL A 35 -1.69 5.51 -1.19
N THR A 36 -0.84 6.38 -0.65
CA THR A 36 0.59 6.41 -0.94
C THR A 36 1.33 5.53 0.05
N LEU A 37 2.25 4.72 -0.46
CA LEU A 37 3.10 3.82 0.28
C LEU A 37 4.55 4.23 0.04
N ASP A 38 5.27 4.53 1.11
CA ASP A 38 6.72 4.68 1.07
C ASP A 38 7.40 3.35 0.67
N GLU A 39 8.71 3.37 0.42
CA GLU A 39 9.48 2.19 0.01
C GLU A 39 9.25 1.00 0.95
N PHE A 40 9.19 1.24 2.26
CA PHE A 40 9.08 0.17 3.26
C PHE A 40 7.67 -0.43 3.28
N ALA A 41 6.62 0.39 3.25
CA ALA A 41 5.25 -0.06 3.17
C ALA A 41 5.00 -0.78 1.84
N ALA A 42 5.52 -0.26 0.72
CA ALA A 42 5.41 -0.89 -0.59
C ALA A 42 6.08 -2.27 -0.61
N ARG A 43 7.31 -2.39 -0.07
CA ARG A 43 8.02 -3.67 0.07
C ARG A 43 7.27 -4.65 0.95
N SER A 44 6.75 -4.19 2.09
CA SER A 44 5.98 -5.01 3.02
C SER A 44 4.71 -5.57 2.38
N LEU A 45 3.98 -4.72 1.64
CA LEU A 45 2.79 -5.13 0.90
C LEU A 45 3.13 -6.16 -0.18
N MET A 46 4.13 -5.88 -1.03
CA MET A 46 4.59 -6.79 -2.08
C MET A 46 5.00 -8.16 -1.52
N ALA A 47 5.78 -8.18 -0.43
CA ALA A 47 6.20 -9.41 0.23
C ALA A 47 5.01 -10.20 0.81
N SER A 48 4.05 -9.52 1.48
CA SER A 48 2.85 -10.16 2.02
C SER A 48 1.95 -10.79 0.94
N ALA A 49 2.01 -10.24 -0.28
CA ALA A 49 1.30 -10.73 -1.45
C ALA A 49 2.09 -11.76 -2.25
N ASN A 50 3.35 -12.01 -1.88
CA ASN A 50 4.29 -12.79 -2.68
C ASN A 50 4.38 -12.27 -4.13
N ALA A 51 4.20 -10.96 -4.30
CA ALA A 51 4.11 -10.29 -5.58
C ALA A 51 5.52 -9.93 -6.09
N THR A 52 5.78 -10.24 -7.36
CA THR A 52 7.00 -9.84 -8.07
C THR A 52 6.78 -8.61 -8.95
N HIS A 53 5.51 -8.24 -9.22
CA HIS A 53 5.13 -7.06 -9.98
C HIS A 53 3.97 -6.32 -9.31
N ALA A 54 3.96 -4.99 -9.41
CA ALA A 54 2.99 -4.13 -8.73
C ALA A 54 1.52 -4.42 -9.13
N ASP A 55 1.27 -4.79 -10.39
CA ASP A 55 -0.08 -5.11 -10.88
C ASP A 55 -0.70 -6.33 -10.18
N GLN A 56 0.13 -7.21 -9.60
CA GLN A 56 -0.34 -8.38 -8.84
C GLN A 56 -0.99 -7.99 -7.51
N LEU A 57 -0.90 -6.72 -7.11
CA LEU A 57 -1.59 -6.20 -5.93
C LEU A 57 -3.07 -5.88 -6.23
N ILE A 58 -3.47 -5.79 -7.50
CA ILE A 58 -4.86 -5.54 -7.87
C ILE A 58 -5.76 -6.67 -7.36
N GLY A 59 -6.86 -6.31 -6.71
CA GLY A 59 -7.80 -7.22 -6.07
C GLY A 59 -7.50 -7.52 -4.60
N LEU A 60 -6.32 -7.14 -4.07
CA LEU A 60 -6.02 -7.29 -2.65
C LEU A 60 -6.85 -6.33 -1.81
N GLY A 61 -7.25 -6.78 -0.62
CA GLY A 61 -8.05 -6.02 0.32
C GLY A 61 -7.28 -4.91 1.03
N TRP A 62 -8.02 -3.91 1.51
CA TRP A 62 -7.53 -2.81 2.34
C TRP A 62 -6.75 -3.28 3.58
N ASP A 63 -7.11 -4.41 4.17
CA ASP A 63 -6.42 -4.99 5.32
C ASP A 63 -4.92 -5.15 5.06
N ARG A 64 -4.52 -5.64 3.89
CA ARG A 64 -3.10 -5.79 3.54
C ARG A 64 -2.37 -4.46 3.42
N VAL A 65 -3.04 -3.45 2.86
CA VAL A 65 -2.48 -2.09 2.73
C VAL A 65 -2.30 -1.46 4.11
N ARG A 66 -3.30 -1.59 4.98
CA ARG A 66 -3.23 -1.13 6.37
C ARG A 66 -2.09 -1.80 7.12
N ASP A 67 -1.98 -3.13 7.02
CA ASP A 67 -0.97 -3.89 7.76
C ASP A 67 0.45 -3.52 7.29
N ALA A 68 0.63 -3.24 6.00
CA ALA A 68 1.89 -2.71 5.46
C ALA A 68 2.23 -1.29 5.98
N LEU A 69 1.24 -0.41 6.11
CA LEU A 69 1.41 0.93 6.71
C LEU A 69 1.79 0.83 8.20
N ILE A 70 1.15 -0.07 8.94
CA ILE A 70 1.48 -0.34 10.35
C ILE A 70 2.93 -0.83 10.45
N ALA A 71 3.34 -1.79 9.62
CA ALA A 71 4.71 -2.27 9.60
C ALA A 71 5.72 -1.15 9.32
N SER A 72 5.42 -0.24 8.38
CA SER A 72 6.27 0.93 8.11
C SER A 72 6.32 1.92 9.27
N SER A 73 5.21 2.13 9.98
CA SER A 73 5.20 3.00 11.17
C SER A 73 6.01 2.40 12.32
N ASN A 74 5.89 1.10 12.56
CA ASN A 74 6.53 0.43 13.69
C ASN A 74 8.06 0.45 13.61
N ARG A 75 8.65 0.57 12.41
CA ARG A 75 10.11 0.70 12.24
C ARG A 75 10.72 1.87 13.00
N PHE A 76 9.93 2.92 13.26
CA PHE A 76 10.35 4.09 14.02
C PHE A 76 9.96 4.02 15.49
N ALA A 77 8.95 3.22 15.84
CA ALA A 77 8.56 2.98 17.23
C ALA A 77 9.65 2.17 17.95
N ASP A 78 10.18 1.13 17.31
CA ASP A 78 11.24 0.28 17.86
C ASP A 78 12.61 1.01 17.95
N ALA A 79 12.79 2.10 17.20
CA ALA A 79 14.04 2.87 17.17
C ALA A 79 14.08 4.01 18.24
N ALA A 80 12.98 4.20 18.97
CA ALA A 80 12.83 5.26 19.97
C ALA A 80 13.03 4.80 21.43
N GLU A 81 13.31 3.50 21.65
CA GLU A 81 13.72 2.91 22.94
C GLU A 81 15.25 2.76 23.06
#